data_AF-A0A645B3N2-F1
#
_entry.id   AF-A0A645B3N2-F1
#
_cell.length_a   1.000
_cell.length_b   1.000
_cell.length_c   1.000
_cell.angle_alpha   90.00
_cell.angle_beta   90.00
_cell.angle_gamma   90.00
#
_symmetry.space_group_name_H-M   'P 1'
#
loop_
_entity.id
_entity.type
_entity.pdbx_description
1 polymer ?
#
loop_
_entity_poly.entity_id
_entity_poly.type
_entity_poly.pdbx_seq_one_letter_code
_entity_poly.pdbx_strand_id
1 'polypeptide(L)'
;MKEDWSFNKVIKFAEIQKDLILKAYKMLAPNGTMVYSTCSFSYEEDEEVIEYLLKNTDANEISIDDNRMFFKSSKSNHGIHLFPNLFQGEGHYICLVKKPGIENIQKNKNVQSENFSIDNKNNADKIRFGDTKFYLKGTIRNKGLNIIRYGVKYSTIKGQDEIYDFHLSRAITNYVDSIEINDNELTKYLKGESLPLKTKKGMVLVKYKNIPVSFGKSDGSIIKNHYPKHLRNRF
;
A
#
# COMPACT_ATOMS: atom_id res chain seq x y z
N MET A 1 15.24 9.56 -20.29
CA MET A 1 13.78 9.79 -20.42
C MET A 1 13.41 10.41 -21.77
N LYS A 2 13.99 11.55 -22.19
CA LYS A 2 13.75 12.09 -23.55
C LYS A 2 14.11 11.12 -24.68
N GLU A 3 15.20 10.36 -24.51
CA GLU A 3 15.66 9.38 -25.51
C GLU A 3 14.77 8.14 -25.63
N ASP A 4 13.93 7.86 -24.63
CA ASP A 4 13.05 6.68 -24.61
C ASP A 4 11.62 7.01 -25.06
N TRP A 5 11.34 8.27 -25.37
CA TRP A 5 10.01 8.70 -25.82
C TRP A 5 9.88 8.66 -27.34
N SER A 6 8.75 8.16 -27.83
CA SER A 6 8.35 8.32 -29.24
C SER A 6 6.82 8.28 -29.35
N PHE A 7 6.27 8.95 -30.36
CA PHE A 7 4.82 8.94 -30.58
C PHE A 7 4.27 7.53 -30.82
N ASN A 8 5.01 6.67 -31.51
CA ASN A 8 4.63 5.26 -31.68
C ASN A 8 4.51 4.52 -30.34
N LYS A 9 5.31 4.88 -29.33
CA LYS A 9 5.18 4.32 -27.98
C LYS A 9 3.94 4.86 -27.27
N VAL A 10 3.62 6.14 -27.42
CA VAL A 10 2.39 6.75 -26.90
C VAL A 10 1.17 5.96 -27.40
N ILE A 11 1.04 5.76 -28.72
CA ILE A 11 -0.06 4.98 -29.31
C ILE A 11 -0.06 3.54 -28.80
N LYS A 12 1.11 2.89 -28.73
CA LYS A 12 1.21 1.53 -28.18
C LYS A 12 0.74 1.45 -26.73
N PHE A 13 1.10 2.41 -25.89
CA PHE A 13 0.70 2.42 -24.48
C PHE A 13 -0.76 2.78 -24.30
N ALA A 14 -1.30 3.70 -25.09
CA ALA A 14 -2.73 4.02 -25.14
C ALA A 14 -3.58 2.75 -25.39
N GLU A 15 -3.20 1.92 -26.37
CA GLU A 15 -3.92 0.66 -26.64
C GLU A 15 -3.85 -0.34 -25.47
N ILE A 16 -2.71 -0.42 -24.78
CA ILE A 16 -2.57 -1.22 -23.57
C ILE A 16 -3.45 -0.66 -22.45
N GLN A 17 -3.46 0.66 -22.26
CA GLN A 17 -4.26 1.34 -21.25
C GLN A 17 -5.76 1.14 -21.49
N LYS A 18 -6.23 1.18 -22.74
CA LYS A 18 -7.62 0.86 -23.13
C LYS A 18 -8.03 -0.56 -22.76
N ASP A 19 -7.17 -1.55 -22.94
CA ASP A 19 -7.42 -2.92 -22.49
C ASP A 19 -7.42 -3.03 -20.95
N LEU A 20 -6.46 -2.37 -20.29
CA LEU A 20 -6.36 -2.37 -18.82
C LEU A 20 -7.56 -1.71 -18.15
N ILE A 21 -8.05 -0.58 -18.66
CA ILE A 21 -9.15 0.16 -18.04
C ILE A 21 -10.48 -0.61 -18.12
N LEU A 22 -10.74 -1.33 -19.22
CA LEU A 22 -11.91 -2.21 -19.33
C LEU A 22 -11.84 -3.38 -18.36
N LYS A 23 -10.65 -4.00 -18.20
CA LYS A 23 -10.44 -5.08 -17.22
C LYS A 23 -10.63 -4.58 -15.79
N ALA A 24 -10.10 -3.39 -15.46
CA ALA A 24 -10.29 -2.76 -14.17
C ALA A 24 -11.78 -2.48 -13.89
N TYR A 25 -12.50 -1.92 -14.87
CA TYR A 25 -13.93 -1.65 -14.77
C TYR A 25 -14.77 -2.93 -14.58
N LYS A 26 -14.39 -4.03 -15.23
CA LYS A 26 -15.05 -5.34 -15.04
C LYS A 26 -14.92 -5.85 -13.60
N MET A 27 -13.79 -5.59 -12.96
CA MET A 27 -13.52 -5.98 -11.55
C MET A 27 -14.14 -5.02 -10.54
N LEU A 28 -14.53 -3.81 -10.96
CA LEU A 28 -15.16 -2.82 -10.10
C LEU A 28 -16.55 -3.31 -9.65
N ALA A 29 -16.79 -3.26 -8.35
CA ALA A 29 -18.10 -3.58 -7.77
C ALA A 29 -19.18 -2.58 -8.24
N PRO A 30 -20.47 -2.97 -8.27
CA PRO A 30 -21.57 -2.03 -8.44
C PRO A 30 -21.50 -0.90 -7.40
N ASN A 31 -21.80 0.33 -7.81
CA ASN A 31 -21.60 1.53 -7.00
C ASN A 31 -20.13 1.76 -6.56
N GLY A 32 -19.16 1.08 -7.18
CA GLY A 32 -17.74 1.31 -6.95
C GLY A 32 -17.24 2.57 -7.65
N THR A 33 -16.13 3.12 -7.15
CA THR A 33 -15.40 4.21 -7.78
C THR A 33 -14.03 3.71 -8.23
N MET A 34 -13.63 4.06 -9.45
CA MET A 34 -12.29 3.82 -9.98
C MET A 34 -11.63 5.16 -10.31
N VAL A 35 -10.32 5.23 -10.06
CA VAL A 35 -9.47 6.35 -10.47
C VAL A 35 -8.61 5.85 -11.62
N TYR A 36 -8.63 6.58 -12.73
CA TYR A 36 -7.65 6.46 -13.79
C TYR A 36 -6.64 7.60 -13.66
N SER A 37 -5.36 7.30 -13.84
CA SER A 37 -4.33 8.33 -13.75
C SER A 37 -3.08 7.94 -14.53
N THR A 38 -2.40 8.92 -15.10
CA THR A 38 -1.11 8.75 -15.78
C THR A 38 -0.14 9.85 -15.35
N CYS A 39 1.16 9.61 -15.52
CA CYS A 39 2.19 10.66 -15.49
C CYS A 39 2.58 11.11 -16.92
N SER A 40 1.62 11.05 -17.85
CA SER A 40 1.77 11.56 -19.23
C SER A 40 1.00 12.88 -19.37
N PHE A 41 1.12 13.48 -20.56
CA PHE A 41 0.35 14.66 -20.96
C PHE A 41 -0.32 14.46 -22.33
N SER A 42 -0.24 13.23 -22.87
CA SER A 42 -0.72 12.93 -24.21
C SER A 42 -2.21 12.66 -24.16
N TYR A 43 -2.95 13.27 -25.09
CA TYR A 43 -4.40 13.06 -25.19
C TYR A 43 -4.73 11.57 -25.41
N GLU A 44 -3.87 10.87 -26.15
CA GLU A 44 -4.04 9.46 -26.50
C GLU A 44 -3.97 8.53 -25.28
N GLU A 45 -3.12 8.85 -24.30
CA GLU A 45 -3.01 8.07 -23.05
C GLU A 45 -3.98 8.54 -21.97
N ASP A 46 -4.52 9.74 -22.10
CA ASP A 46 -5.33 10.38 -21.07
C ASP A 46 -6.81 10.38 -21.45
N GLU A 47 -7.30 11.45 -22.06
CA GLU A 47 -8.72 11.61 -22.36
C GLU A 47 -9.26 10.56 -23.32
N GLU A 48 -8.49 10.14 -24.34
CA GLU A 48 -8.93 9.13 -25.30
C GLU A 48 -9.21 7.78 -24.61
N VAL A 49 -8.43 7.42 -23.59
CA VAL A 49 -8.65 6.19 -22.80
C VAL A 49 -9.94 6.27 -21.99
N ILE A 50 -10.25 7.45 -21.44
CA ILE A 50 -11.52 7.68 -20.71
C ILE A 50 -12.71 7.65 -21.66
N GLU A 51 -12.63 8.34 -22.79
CA GLU A 51 -13.66 8.32 -23.83
C GLU A 51 -13.93 6.88 -24.31
N TYR A 52 -12.87 6.10 -24.49
CA TYR A 52 -12.97 4.69 -24.84
C TYR A 52 -13.70 3.89 -23.75
N LEU A 53 -13.39 4.09 -22.46
CA LEU A 53 -14.12 3.44 -21.37
C LEU A 53 -15.61 3.82 -21.38
N LEU A 54 -15.93 5.11 -21.43
CA LEU A 54 -17.30 5.62 -21.37
C LEU A 54 -18.14 5.13 -22.57
N LYS A 55 -17.52 5.00 -23.75
CA LYS A 55 -18.18 4.48 -24.96
C LYS A 55 -18.50 2.99 -24.87
N ASN A 56 -17.69 2.21 -24.15
CA ASN A 56 -17.78 0.75 -24.14
C ASN A 56 -18.41 0.18 -22.84
N THR A 57 -18.83 1.04 -21.91
CA THR A 57 -19.37 0.63 -20.61
C THR A 57 -20.49 1.55 -20.16
N ASP A 58 -21.12 1.22 -19.02
CA ASP A 58 -22.09 2.06 -18.31
C ASP A 58 -21.43 2.98 -17.28
N ALA A 59 -20.11 3.18 -17.37
CA ALA A 59 -19.37 4.07 -16.48
C ALA A 59 -19.87 5.51 -16.59
N ASN A 60 -19.91 6.21 -15.45
CA ASN A 60 -20.17 7.64 -15.40
C ASN A 60 -18.96 8.36 -14.84
N GLU A 61 -18.51 9.43 -15.47
CA GLU A 61 -17.49 10.28 -14.88
C GLU A 61 -18.03 10.97 -13.61
N ILE A 62 -17.19 11.05 -12.59
CA ILE A 62 -17.44 11.85 -11.39
C ILE A 62 -16.74 13.20 -11.59
N SER A 63 -17.53 14.28 -11.57
CA SER A 63 -16.98 15.62 -11.69
C SER A 63 -16.05 15.93 -10.51
N ILE A 64 -14.89 16.49 -10.85
CA ILE A 64 -13.96 17.05 -9.87
C ILE A 64 -14.24 18.56 -9.80
N ASP A 65 -14.43 19.03 -8.57
CA ASP A 65 -14.62 20.46 -8.28
C ASP A 65 -13.50 21.28 -8.90
N ASP A 66 -13.89 22.37 -9.53
CA ASP A 66 -12.95 23.19 -10.28
C ASP A 66 -11.92 23.86 -9.36
N ASN A 67 -10.69 23.97 -9.85
CA ASN A 67 -9.59 24.58 -9.13
C ASN A 67 -8.64 25.24 -10.13
N ARG A 68 -8.12 26.43 -9.79
CA ARG A 68 -7.15 27.15 -10.62
C ARG A 68 -5.89 26.35 -10.98
N MET A 69 -5.58 25.29 -10.22
CA MET A 69 -4.44 24.41 -10.43
C MET A 69 -4.75 23.25 -11.40
N PHE A 70 -6.02 23.06 -11.75
CA PHE A 70 -6.48 21.97 -12.61
C PHE A 70 -6.72 22.51 -14.02
N PHE A 71 -6.15 21.83 -14.99
CA PHE A 71 -6.40 22.12 -16.39
C PHE A 71 -7.37 21.08 -16.96
N LYS A 72 -8.40 21.55 -17.67
CA LYS A 72 -9.32 20.70 -18.44
C LYS A 72 -9.10 21.00 -19.92
N SER A 73 -8.95 19.96 -20.73
CA SER A 73 -8.70 20.11 -22.16
C SER A 73 -9.91 20.70 -22.86
N SER A 74 -9.68 21.60 -23.81
CA SER A 74 -10.77 22.15 -24.64
C SER A 74 -11.34 21.13 -25.63
N LYS A 75 -10.59 20.06 -25.93
CA LYS A 75 -11.04 18.98 -26.82
C LYS A 75 -11.96 17.99 -26.11
N SER A 76 -11.75 17.80 -24.82
CA SER A 76 -12.45 16.82 -24.00
C SER A 76 -12.42 17.27 -22.55
N ASN A 77 -13.59 17.41 -21.93
CA ASN A 77 -13.72 17.87 -20.55
C ASN A 77 -13.54 16.74 -19.53
N HIS A 78 -13.05 15.58 -19.96
CA HIS A 78 -12.86 14.40 -19.12
C HIS A 78 -11.58 14.50 -18.31
N GLY A 79 -11.71 14.32 -16.99
CA GLY A 79 -10.62 14.38 -16.03
C GLY A 79 -10.00 15.77 -15.88
N ILE A 80 -8.83 15.78 -15.25
CA ILE A 80 -8.02 16.98 -15.02
C ILE A 80 -6.54 16.68 -15.26
N HIS A 81 -5.83 17.67 -15.76
CA HIS A 81 -4.38 17.70 -15.85
C HIS A 81 -3.79 18.56 -14.73
N LEU A 82 -2.74 18.06 -14.10
CA LEU A 82 -1.91 18.74 -13.12
C LEU A 82 -0.61 19.16 -13.82
N PHE A 83 -0.63 20.24 -14.59
CA PHE A 83 0.58 20.68 -15.28
C PHE A 83 1.60 21.33 -14.33
N PRO A 84 2.91 21.14 -14.52
CA PRO A 84 3.95 21.70 -13.64
C PRO A 84 3.93 23.22 -13.47
N ASN A 85 3.37 23.96 -14.43
CA ASN A 85 3.23 25.42 -14.37
C ASN A 85 1.97 25.88 -13.60
N LEU A 86 1.01 24.99 -13.36
CA LEU A 86 -0.24 25.27 -12.64
C LEU A 86 -0.27 24.60 -11.25
N PHE A 87 0.41 23.47 -11.11
CA PHE A 87 0.47 22.64 -9.92
C PHE A 87 1.93 22.38 -9.52
N GLN A 88 2.24 22.43 -8.22
CA GLN A 88 3.59 22.17 -7.71
C GLN A 88 3.88 20.65 -7.71
N GLY A 89 4.28 20.12 -8.87
CA GLY A 89 4.63 18.71 -9.07
C GLY A 89 5.15 18.42 -10.48
N GLU A 90 5.49 17.16 -10.74
CA GLU A 90 6.12 16.72 -12.00
C GLU A 90 5.16 16.68 -13.20
N GLY A 91 3.85 16.59 -12.96
CA GLY A 91 2.85 16.35 -13.99
C GLY A 91 2.01 15.11 -13.75
N HIS A 92 0.68 15.20 -13.89
CA HIS A 92 -0.20 14.03 -13.82
C HIS A 92 -1.55 14.29 -14.49
N TYR A 93 -2.20 13.25 -14.99
CA TYR A 93 -3.61 13.26 -15.39
C TYR A 93 -4.43 12.41 -14.41
N ILE A 94 -5.66 12.84 -14.08
CA ILE A 94 -6.56 12.14 -13.17
C ILE A 94 -8.00 12.21 -13.69
N CYS A 95 -8.69 11.08 -13.73
CA CYS A 95 -10.14 11.02 -13.93
C CYS A 95 -10.78 10.05 -12.92
N LEU A 96 -11.89 10.45 -12.31
CA LEU A 96 -12.69 9.61 -11.43
C LEU A 96 -13.90 9.09 -12.18
N VAL A 97 -14.17 7.79 -12.09
CA VAL A 97 -15.32 7.15 -12.72
C VAL A 97 -16.10 6.30 -11.73
N LYS A 98 -17.43 6.32 -11.87
CA LYS A 98 -18.38 5.57 -11.08
C LYS A 98 -18.98 4.44 -11.92
N LYS A 99 -19.04 3.24 -11.35
CA LYS A 99 -19.86 2.17 -11.90
C LYS A 99 -21.26 2.25 -11.30
N PRO A 100 -22.32 2.36 -12.10
CA PRO A 100 -23.68 2.36 -11.60
C PRO A 100 -24.05 0.97 -11.06
N GLY A 101 -25.25 0.88 -10.51
CA GLY A 101 -25.78 -0.34 -9.92
C GLY A 101 -25.80 -0.27 -8.39
N ILE A 102 -26.60 -1.15 -7.80
CA ILE A 102 -26.78 -1.24 -6.36
C ILE A 102 -25.81 -2.29 -5.84
N GLU A 103 -25.05 -1.93 -4.82
CA GLU A 103 -24.19 -2.87 -4.13
C GLU A 103 -25.10 -3.92 -3.47
N ASN A 104 -25.05 -5.17 -3.94
CA ASN A 104 -25.68 -6.29 -3.25
C ASN A 104 -24.83 -6.63 -2.02
N ILE A 105 -25.01 -5.85 -0.96
CA ILE A 105 -24.26 -6.04 0.28
C ILE A 105 -24.78 -7.30 0.96
N GLN A 106 -24.17 -8.46 0.72
CA GLN A 106 -24.09 -9.46 1.78
C GLN A 106 -23.17 -8.86 2.85
N LYS A 107 -23.78 -8.11 3.78
CA LYS A 107 -23.07 -7.52 4.93
C LYS A 107 -22.51 -8.67 5.76
N ASN A 108 -21.25 -9.02 5.56
CA ASN A 108 -20.46 -9.50 6.69
C ASN A 108 -20.28 -8.32 7.64
N LYS A 109 -21.26 -8.18 8.54
CA LYS A 109 -21.20 -7.29 9.70
C LYS A 109 -19.95 -7.68 10.48
N ASN A 110 -18.93 -6.83 10.43
CA ASN A 110 -17.92 -6.54 11.46
C ASN A 110 -16.55 -6.28 10.83
N VAL A 111 -16.38 -5.07 10.31
CA VAL A 111 -15.05 -4.55 9.96
C VAL A 111 -14.98 -3.13 10.54
N GLN A 112 -15.16 -3.00 11.86
CA GLN A 112 -14.75 -1.77 12.55
C GLN A 112 -13.24 -1.60 12.34
N SER A 113 -12.79 -0.39 12.05
CA SER A 113 -11.37 -0.03 11.96
C SER A 113 -10.74 -0.06 13.36
N GLU A 114 -10.50 -1.26 13.86
CA GLU A 114 -9.61 -1.44 15.02
C GLU A 114 -8.17 -1.49 14.53
N ASN A 115 -7.30 -0.77 15.23
CA ASN A 115 -5.86 -0.91 15.09
C ASN A 115 -5.47 -2.36 15.36
N PHE A 116 -4.55 -2.92 14.56
CA PHE A 116 -4.04 -4.27 14.81
C PHE A 116 -3.41 -4.29 16.21
N SER A 117 -4.01 -5.06 17.13
CA SER A 117 -3.42 -5.36 18.43
C SER A 117 -3.05 -6.83 18.46
N ILE A 118 -1.93 -7.16 19.11
CA ILE A 118 -1.49 -8.56 19.24
C ILE A 118 -2.51 -9.36 20.08
N ASP A 119 -3.24 -8.69 20.98
CA ASP A 119 -4.21 -9.27 21.90
C ASP A 119 -5.63 -9.42 21.31
N ASN A 120 -5.88 -8.96 20.08
CA ASN A 120 -7.18 -9.14 19.44
C ASN A 120 -7.44 -10.65 19.21
N LYS A 121 -8.39 -11.18 19.97
CA LYS A 121 -8.78 -12.60 20.06
C LYS A 121 -9.62 -13.11 18.88
N ASN A 122 -9.88 -12.28 17.87
CA ASN A 122 -10.57 -12.74 16.67
C ASN A 122 -9.62 -13.56 15.80
N ASN A 123 -9.74 -14.88 15.89
CA ASN A 123 -8.93 -15.85 15.13
C ASN A 123 -9.24 -15.87 13.62
N ALA A 124 -10.37 -15.29 13.18
CA ALA A 124 -10.81 -15.33 11.78
C ALA A 124 -9.86 -14.61 10.81
N ASP A 125 -9.12 -13.61 11.29
CA ASP A 125 -8.20 -12.80 10.48
C ASP A 125 -6.73 -13.29 10.54
N LYS A 126 -6.45 -14.39 11.27
CA LYS A 126 -5.09 -14.94 11.41
C LYS A 126 -4.92 -16.17 10.52
N ILE A 127 -4.02 -16.07 9.54
CA ILE A 127 -3.74 -17.14 8.56
C ILE A 127 -2.32 -17.65 8.79
N ARG A 128 -2.10 -18.97 8.66
CA ARG A 128 -0.79 -19.60 8.79
C ARG A 128 -0.42 -20.36 7.51
N PHE A 129 0.79 -20.13 7.02
CA PHE A 129 1.40 -20.90 5.93
C PHE A 129 2.77 -21.40 6.38
N GLY A 130 2.92 -22.72 6.55
CA GLY A 130 4.10 -23.31 7.17
C GLY A 130 4.33 -22.74 8.56
N ASP A 131 5.50 -22.15 8.79
CA ASP A 131 5.85 -21.50 10.06
C ASP A 131 5.51 -20.02 10.13
N THR A 132 5.01 -19.44 9.05
CA THR A 132 4.72 -18.00 8.98
C THR A 132 3.26 -17.72 9.28
N LYS A 133 3.02 -16.71 10.13
CA LYS A 133 1.67 -16.22 10.43
C LYS A 133 1.44 -14.83 9.84
N PHE A 134 0.24 -14.63 9.31
CA PHE A 134 -0.22 -13.40 8.68
C PHE A 134 -1.52 -12.94 9.33
N TYR A 135 -1.69 -11.63 9.39
CA TYR A 135 -2.97 -11.01 9.67
C TYR A 135 -3.55 -10.43 8.39
N LEU A 136 -4.77 -10.82 8.07
CA LEU A 136 -5.53 -10.34 6.93
C LEU A 136 -6.94 -10.03 7.40
N LYS A 137 -7.33 -8.76 7.27
CA LYS A 137 -8.71 -8.37 7.55
C LYS A 137 -9.60 -8.82 6.40
N GLY A 138 -10.52 -9.73 6.68
CA GLY A 138 -11.46 -10.25 5.68
C GLY A 138 -10.88 -11.36 4.79
N THR A 139 -11.54 -11.60 3.64
CA THR A 139 -11.20 -12.73 2.76
C THR A 139 -10.74 -12.25 1.39
N ILE A 140 -9.75 -12.94 0.83
CA ILE A 140 -9.28 -12.73 -0.55
C ILE A 140 -9.54 -14.00 -1.34
N ARG A 141 -10.22 -13.87 -2.49
CA ARG A 141 -10.33 -14.96 -3.46
C ARG A 141 -8.96 -15.18 -4.11
N ASN A 142 -8.29 -16.26 -3.73
CA ASN A 142 -6.88 -16.52 -4.09
C ASN A 142 -6.70 -17.55 -5.21
N LYS A 143 -7.75 -18.26 -5.63
CA LYS A 143 -7.66 -19.32 -6.65
C LYS A 143 -7.14 -18.74 -7.98
N GLY A 144 -5.99 -19.23 -8.44
CA GLY A 144 -5.37 -18.82 -9.69
C GLY A 144 -4.47 -17.57 -9.58
N LEU A 145 -4.28 -17.01 -8.39
CA LEU A 145 -3.38 -15.88 -8.15
C LEU A 145 -2.05 -16.35 -7.57
N ASN A 146 -0.95 -15.80 -8.09
CA ASN A 146 0.36 -15.91 -7.44
C ASN A 146 0.46 -14.84 -6.34
N ILE A 147 0.15 -15.21 -5.10
CA ILE A 147 0.14 -14.27 -3.97
C ILE A 147 1.55 -14.14 -3.38
N ILE A 148 2.14 -12.95 -3.52
CA ILE A 148 3.45 -12.61 -2.93
C ILE A 148 3.35 -12.47 -1.40
N ARG A 149 2.19 -12.01 -0.88
CA ARG A 149 1.95 -11.82 0.56
C ARG A 149 0.46 -11.82 0.90
N TYR A 150 0.09 -12.56 1.94
CA TYR A 150 -1.32 -12.76 2.34
C TYR A 150 -1.87 -11.70 3.31
N GLY A 151 -1.11 -10.66 3.65
CA GLY A 151 -1.49 -9.66 4.64
C GLY A 151 -0.28 -9.13 5.40
N VAL A 152 -0.48 -8.64 6.62
CA VAL A 152 0.62 -8.27 7.52
C VAL A 152 1.25 -9.55 8.06
N LYS A 153 2.44 -9.90 7.58
CA LYS A 153 3.23 -10.98 8.18
C LYS A 153 3.57 -10.55 9.60
N TYR A 154 3.07 -11.22 10.63
CA TYR A 154 3.28 -10.76 12.00
C TYR A 154 4.29 -11.59 12.78
N SER A 155 4.46 -12.87 12.44
CA SER A 155 5.46 -13.71 13.10
C SER A 155 5.92 -14.90 12.26
N THR A 156 6.99 -15.52 12.70
CA THR A 156 7.46 -16.83 12.21
C THR A 156 7.85 -17.70 13.40
N ILE A 157 7.37 -18.93 13.42
CA ILE A 157 7.74 -19.93 14.43
C ILE A 157 9.13 -20.48 14.08
N LYS A 158 10.02 -20.54 15.08
CA LYS A 158 11.35 -21.15 14.97
C LYS A 158 11.59 -22.02 16.20
N GLY A 159 11.38 -23.33 16.05
CA GLY A 159 11.39 -24.26 17.18
C GLY A 159 10.25 -23.92 18.15
N GLN A 160 10.60 -23.63 19.40
CA GLN A 160 9.63 -23.21 20.43
C GLN A 160 9.43 -21.69 20.47
N ASP A 161 10.25 -20.91 19.76
CA ASP A 161 10.18 -19.45 19.75
C ASP A 161 9.22 -18.95 18.67
N GLU A 162 8.42 -17.93 18.99
CA GLU A 162 7.71 -17.12 18.00
C GLU A 162 8.46 -15.79 17.80
N ILE A 163 8.99 -15.60 16.58
CA ILE A 163 9.75 -14.40 16.24
C ILE A 163 8.84 -13.42 15.53
N TYR A 164 8.62 -12.24 16.12
CA TYR A 164 7.84 -11.18 15.50
C TYR A 164 8.57 -10.55 14.31
N ASP A 165 7.79 -10.28 13.25
CA ASP A 165 8.28 -9.81 11.96
C ASP A 165 8.31 -8.28 11.88
N PHE A 166 9.16 -7.75 11.02
CA PHE A 166 9.26 -6.30 10.79
C PHE A 166 7.95 -5.68 10.27
N HIS A 167 7.12 -6.40 9.51
CA HIS A 167 5.85 -5.82 9.09
C HIS A 167 4.91 -5.58 10.28
N LEU A 168 5.01 -6.39 11.34
CA LEU A 168 4.24 -6.15 12.56
C LEU A 168 4.62 -4.82 13.21
N SER A 169 5.92 -4.53 13.33
CA SER A 169 6.37 -3.26 13.92
C SER A 169 5.92 -2.05 13.10
N ARG A 170 5.58 -2.21 11.82
CA ARG A 170 5.01 -1.15 10.99
C ARG A 170 3.48 -1.03 11.10
N ALA A 171 2.80 -2.06 11.60
CA ALA A 171 1.35 -2.12 11.72
C ALA A 171 0.82 -1.77 13.12
N ILE A 172 1.67 -1.81 14.14
CA ILE A 172 1.31 -1.47 15.53
C ILE A 172 1.93 -0.15 15.95
N THR A 173 1.29 0.51 16.91
CA THR A 173 1.84 1.70 17.59
C THR A 173 2.31 1.39 19.01
N ASN A 174 1.66 0.43 19.68
CA ASN A 174 1.93 0.08 21.07
C ASN A 174 2.23 -1.42 21.22
N TYR A 175 3.21 -1.72 22.06
CA TYR A 175 3.53 -3.07 22.53
C TYR A 175 4.06 -2.96 23.95
N VAL A 176 3.59 -3.84 24.84
CA VAL A 176 3.87 -3.76 26.29
C VAL A 176 5.37 -3.73 26.56
N ASP A 177 6.12 -4.61 25.90
CA ASP A 177 7.56 -4.69 26.06
C ASP A 177 8.25 -3.87 24.95
N SER A 178 8.17 -2.54 25.07
CA SER A 178 8.83 -1.59 24.16
C SER A 178 9.92 -0.78 24.87
N ILE A 179 10.90 -0.31 24.10
CA ILE A 179 12.00 0.53 24.58
C ILE A 179 12.25 1.70 23.62
N GLU A 180 12.48 2.87 24.19
CA GLU A 180 12.85 4.08 23.44
C GLU A 180 14.37 4.13 23.31
N ILE A 181 14.88 4.42 22.11
CA ILE A 181 16.31 4.54 21.81
C ILE A 181 16.69 5.95 21.39
N ASN A 182 17.95 6.33 21.62
CA ASN A 182 18.51 7.61 21.19
C ASN A 182 19.07 7.57 19.74
N ASP A 183 19.56 8.71 19.24
CA ASP A 183 20.08 8.84 17.87
C ASP A 183 21.27 7.91 17.56
N ASN A 184 22.16 7.73 18.54
CA ASN A 184 23.34 6.87 18.40
C ASN A 184 22.93 5.39 18.33
N GLU A 185 22.02 4.98 19.21
CA GLU A 185 21.45 3.63 19.21
C GLU A 185 20.65 3.35 17.94
N LEU A 186 19.88 4.34 17.44
CA LEU A 186 19.16 4.21 16.17
C LEU A 186 20.12 3.93 15.03
N THR A 187 21.21 4.69 14.95
CA THR A 187 22.22 4.52 13.91
C THR A 187 22.82 3.11 13.93
N LYS A 188 23.24 2.64 15.11
CA LYS A 188 23.75 1.27 15.30
C LYS A 188 22.72 0.21 14.93
N TYR A 189 21.48 0.40 15.38
CA TYR A 189 20.41 -0.55 15.17
C TYR A 189 20.01 -0.65 13.69
N LEU A 190 19.94 0.47 12.96
CA LEU A 190 19.70 0.48 11.52
C LEU A 190 20.86 -0.13 10.72
N LYS A 191 22.08 -0.13 11.25
CA LYS A 191 23.24 -0.88 10.69
C LYS A 191 23.19 -2.39 10.98
N GLY A 192 22.27 -2.82 11.84
CA GLY A 192 22.11 -4.23 12.21
C GLY A 192 22.87 -4.64 13.47
N GLU A 193 23.43 -3.69 14.21
CA GLU A 193 24.15 -3.94 15.45
C GLU A 193 23.19 -4.24 16.60
N SER A 194 23.67 -5.00 17.59
CA SER A 194 22.94 -5.25 18.84
C SER A 194 23.12 -4.06 19.80
N LEU A 195 22.10 -3.81 20.61
CA LEU A 195 22.13 -2.69 21.56
C LEU A 195 22.40 -3.21 22.98
N PRO A 196 23.43 -2.70 23.70
CA PRO A 196 23.71 -3.09 25.09
C PRO A 196 22.76 -2.36 26.06
N LEU A 197 21.46 -2.63 25.94
CA LEU A 197 20.39 -2.04 26.73
C LEU A 197 19.71 -3.10 27.60
N LYS A 198 19.63 -2.83 28.90
CA LYS A 198 18.89 -3.68 29.85
C LYS A 198 17.39 -3.51 29.67
N THR A 199 16.69 -4.62 29.47
CA THR A 199 15.23 -4.67 29.33
C THR A 199 14.71 -6.07 29.67
N LYS A 200 13.40 -6.32 29.56
CA LYS A 200 12.85 -7.66 29.80
C LYS A 200 13.34 -8.65 28.74
N LYS A 201 13.51 -9.91 29.17
CA LYS A 201 13.81 -11.03 28.26
C LYS A 201 12.66 -11.25 27.28
N GLY A 202 12.99 -11.54 26.03
CA GLY A 202 12.00 -11.87 24.99
C GLY A 202 12.00 -10.88 23.83
N MET A 203 10.92 -10.87 23.06
CA MET A 203 10.74 -9.93 21.96
C MET A 203 10.45 -8.53 22.50
N VAL A 204 11.21 -7.55 22.05
CA VAL A 204 11.09 -6.14 22.47
C VAL A 204 10.89 -5.26 21.24
N LEU A 205 9.93 -4.34 21.30
CA LEU A 205 9.71 -3.35 20.26
C LEU A 205 10.64 -2.14 20.48
N VAL A 206 11.57 -1.92 19.56
CA VAL A 206 12.48 -0.77 19.58
C VAL A 206 11.78 0.43 18.93
N LYS A 207 11.74 1.57 19.62
CA LYS A 207 11.09 2.81 19.17
C LYS A 207 12.07 3.98 19.17
N TYR A 208 11.86 4.89 18.22
CA TYR A 208 12.58 6.17 18.17
C TYR A 208 11.57 7.31 17.94
N LYS A 209 11.61 8.31 18.80
CA LYS A 209 10.59 9.38 18.90
C LYS A 209 9.16 8.81 18.94
N ASN A 210 8.96 7.75 19.74
CA ASN A 210 7.72 6.99 19.85
C ASN A 210 7.24 6.32 18.54
N ILE A 211 8.09 6.27 17.50
CA ILE A 211 7.81 5.58 16.25
C ILE A 211 8.48 4.19 16.31
N PRO A 212 7.71 3.10 16.13
CA PRO A 212 8.26 1.75 16.02
C PRO A 212 9.29 1.62 14.89
N VAL A 213 10.51 1.20 15.25
CA VAL A 213 11.61 0.95 14.30
C VAL A 213 11.55 -0.50 13.84
N SER A 214 11.72 -1.44 14.76
CA SER A 214 11.61 -2.90 14.54
C SER A 214 11.55 -3.63 15.88
N PHE A 215 11.28 -4.93 15.84
CA PHE A 215 11.52 -5.81 16.97
C PHE A 215 13.00 -6.18 17.11
N GLY A 216 13.44 -6.45 18.33
CA GLY A 216 14.66 -7.18 18.67
C GLY A 216 14.38 -8.29 19.69
N LYS A 217 15.34 -9.20 19.91
CA LYS A 217 15.24 -10.25 20.95
C LYS A 217 16.23 -9.94 22.08
N SER A 218 15.72 -9.64 23.27
CA SER A 218 16.55 -9.35 24.44
C SER A 218 16.79 -10.59 25.29
N ASP A 219 18.02 -10.71 25.81
CA ASP A 219 18.42 -11.67 26.85
C ASP A 219 18.42 -11.08 28.26
N GLY A 220 18.02 -9.81 28.40
CA GLY A 220 18.01 -9.07 29.66
C GLY A 220 19.07 -7.97 29.75
N SER A 221 20.16 -8.08 28.98
CA SER A 221 21.27 -7.11 29.00
C SER A 221 21.60 -6.55 27.62
N ILE A 222 21.36 -7.33 26.56
CA ILE A 222 21.59 -6.96 25.18
C ILE A 222 20.31 -7.22 24.39
N ILE A 223 20.00 -6.33 23.45
CA ILE A 223 18.93 -6.51 22.47
C ILE A 223 19.57 -6.94 21.15
N LYS A 224 19.36 -8.20 20.77
CA LYS A 224 19.78 -8.72 19.46
C LYS A 224 18.92 -8.12 18.36
N ASN A 225 19.59 -7.69 17.30
CA ASN A 225 18.97 -6.98 16.20
C ASN A 225 18.14 -7.91 15.29
N HIS A 226 16.85 -7.63 15.15
CA HIS A 226 15.97 -8.29 14.18
C HIS A 226 15.51 -7.33 13.07
N TYR A 227 16.20 -6.20 12.88
CA TYR A 227 15.98 -5.31 11.74
C TYR A 227 16.34 -6.04 10.42
N PRO A 228 15.49 -5.99 9.38
CA PRO A 228 15.68 -6.76 8.16
C PRO A 228 17.03 -6.49 7.49
N LYS A 229 17.79 -7.56 7.20
CA LYS A 229 19.14 -7.46 6.63
C LYS A 229 19.23 -6.61 5.37
N HIS A 230 18.20 -6.67 4.51
CA HIS A 230 18.14 -5.95 3.25
C HIS A 230 17.72 -4.47 3.38
N LEU A 231 17.22 -4.05 4.55
CA LEU A 231 16.92 -2.64 4.84
C LEU A 231 18.03 -1.93 5.60
N ARG A 232 19.06 -2.67 6.06
CA ARG A 232 20.12 -2.09 6.88
C ARG A 232 20.88 -1.02 6.12
N ASN A 233 21.17 0.08 6.80
CA ASN A 233 22.01 1.14 6.25
C ASN A 233 23.42 0.58 6.03
N ARG A 234 23.94 0.73 4.81
CA ARG A 234 25.29 0.31 4.42
C ARG A 234 26.30 1.45 4.38
N PHE A 235 25.86 2.65 4.77
CA PHE A 235 26.64 3.88 4.74
C PHE A 235 26.65 4.48 6.15
#